data_AF-A0A8T4BRM4-F1
#
_entry.id   AF-A0A8T4BRM4-F1
#
_cell.length_a   1.000
_cell.length_b   1.000
_cell.length_c   1.000
_cell.angle_alpha   90.00
_cell.angle_beta   90.00
_cell.angle_gamma   90.00
#
_symmetry.space_group_name_H-M   'P 1'
#
loop_
_entity.id
_entity.type
_entity.pdbx_description
1 polymer ?
#
loop_
_entity_poly.entity_id
_entity_poly.type
_entity_poly.pdbx_seq_one_letter_code
_entity_poly.pdbx_strand_id
1 'polypeptide(L)'
;MKKRNSTKEFLKKFWFILWKDDSFKGWLFSVIFLIAFILLIFFPSLKLITGTNLPLAIVESCSMYHEGNLFSDTEAWYERHDSKYENYIINYLDWENFIFKNGFNKGDILFIV
;
A
#
# COMPACT_ATOMS: atom_id res chain seq x y z
N MET A 1 6.39 27.20 41.79
CA MET A 1 7.15 26.06 41.22
C MET A 1 6.33 25.42 40.10
N LYS A 2 6.83 25.44 38.85
CA LYS A 2 6.13 24.86 37.68
C LYS A 2 6.16 23.34 37.82
N LYS A 3 5.00 22.70 38.03
CA LYS A 3 4.86 21.24 38.17
C LYS A 3 5.40 20.59 36.90
N ARG A 4 6.59 19.98 36.97
CA ARG A 4 7.21 19.32 35.82
C ARG A 4 6.39 18.06 35.53
N ASN A 5 5.52 18.11 34.52
CA ASN A 5 4.68 16.97 34.17
C ASN A 5 5.59 15.84 33.65
N SER A 6 5.83 14.86 34.52
CA SER A 6 6.65 13.67 34.29
C SER A 6 6.35 12.99 32.94
N THR A 7 5.06 12.85 32.62
CA THR A 7 4.58 12.25 31.37
C THR A 7 5.00 13.03 30.12
N LYS A 8 4.96 14.36 30.17
CA LYS A 8 5.38 15.22 29.07
C LYS A 8 6.89 15.10 28.82
N GLU A 9 7.67 15.03 29.89
CA GLU A 9 9.12 14.83 29.80
C GLU A 9 9.47 13.45 29.24
N PHE A 10 8.73 12.40 29.63
CA PHE A 10 8.89 11.06 29.08
C PHE A 10 8.59 11.02 27.57
N LEU A 11 7.43 11.56 27.16
CA LEU A 11 7.06 11.63 25.74
C LEU A 11 8.07 12.43 24.91
N LYS A 12 8.60 13.52 25.46
CA LYS A 12 9.64 14.31 24.80
C LYS A 12 10.93 13.51 24.60
N LYS A 13 11.36 12.74 25.61
CA LYS A 13 12.54 11.88 25.51
C LYS A 13 12.32 10.73 24.53
N PHE A 14 11.17 10.07 24.59
CA PHE A 14 10.79 9.00 23.67
C PHE A 14 10.76 9.50 22.23
N TRP A 15 10.14 10.65 21.98
CA TRP A 15 10.11 11.31 20.67
C TRP A 15 11.52 11.67 20.17
N PHE A 16 12.38 12.14 21.07
CA PHE A 16 13.78 12.43 20.74
C PHE A 16 14.52 11.16 20.30
N ILE A 17 14.39 10.06 21.04
CA ILE A 17 15.05 8.79 20.70
C ILE A 17 14.53 8.27 19.35
N LEU A 18 13.22 8.32 19.11
CA LEU A 18 12.63 7.82 17.85
C LEU A 18 13.05 8.62 16.61
N TRP A 19 13.12 9.94 16.71
CA TRP A 19 13.20 10.81 15.52
C TRP A 19 14.45 11.68 15.42
N LYS A 20 15.24 11.81 16.50
CA LYS A 20 16.34 12.79 16.59
C LYS A 20 17.66 12.18 17.08
N ASP A 21 17.66 10.95 17.58
CA ASP A 21 18.88 10.28 18.04
C ASP A 21 19.57 9.55 16.89
N ASP A 22 20.63 10.18 16.35
CA ASP A 22 21.45 9.64 15.26
C ASP A 22 22.50 8.62 15.74
N SER A 23 22.51 8.25 17.02
CA SER A 23 23.38 7.18 17.50
C SER A 23 22.96 5.82 16.94
N PHE A 24 23.90 4.88 16.82
CA PHE A 24 23.60 3.53 16.33
C PHE A 24 22.50 2.82 17.15
N LYS A 25 22.47 3.06 18.47
CA LYS A 25 21.45 2.49 19.37
C LYS A 25 20.08 3.14 19.16
N GLY A 26 20.04 4.47 18.98
CA GLY A 26 18.82 5.21 18.66
C GLY A 26 18.24 4.75 17.33
N TRP A 27 19.07 4.69 16.30
CA TRP A 27 18.70 4.17 14.98
C TRP A 27 18.11 2.76 15.05
N LEU A 28 18.79 1.82 15.73
CA LEU A 28 18.31 0.43 15.85
C LEU A 28 16.96 0.37 16.59
N PHE A 29 16.81 1.14 17.67
CA PHE A 29 15.55 1.24 18.40
C PHE A 29 14.42 1.77 17.50
N SER A 30 14.67 2.81 16.71
CA SER A 30 13.68 3.39 15.80
C SER A 30 13.25 2.40 14.71
N VAL A 31 14.19 1.65 14.12
CA VAL A 31 13.86 0.63 13.12
C VAL A 31 12.99 -0.48 13.73
N ILE A 32 13.37 -1.01 14.89
CA ILE A 32 12.61 -2.06 15.58
C ILE A 32 11.20 -1.54 15.93
N PHE A 33 11.12 -0.33 16.48
CA PHE A 33 9.85 0.29 16.83
C PHE A 33 8.96 0.49 15.59
N LEU A 34 9.52 0.97 14.47
CA LEU A 34 8.77 1.21 13.24
C LEU A 34 8.27 -0.10 12.62
N ILE A 35 9.08 -1.15 12.61
CA ILE A 35 8.64 -2.49 12.19
C ILE A 35 7.50 -2.99 13.09
N ALA A 36 7.65 -2.89 14.41
CA ALA A 36 6.61 -3.29 15.35
C ALA A 36 5.32 -2.48 15.16
N PHE A 37 5.43 -1.17 14.94
CA PHE A 37 4.30 -0.29 14.65
C PHE A 37 3.60 -0.70 13.34
N ILE A 38 4.35 -0.95 12.27
CA ILE A 38 3.78 -1.35 10.99
C ILE A 38 3.02 -2.67 11.12
N LEU A 39 3.63 -3.68 11.75
CA LEU A 39 3.06 -5.01 11.88
C LEU A 39 1.90 -5.10 12.87
N LEU A 40 1.98 -4.40 14.00
CA LEU A 40 1.02 -4.55 15.10
C LEU A 40 -0.06 -3.47 15.13
N ILE A 41 0.19 -2.30 14.55
CA ILE A 41 -0.73 -1.16 14.61
C ILE A 41 -1.21 -0.79 13.21
N PHE A 42 -0.30 -0.48 12.28
CA PHE A 42 -0.67 0.03 10.96
C PHE A 42 -1.52 -0.96 10.14
N PHE A 43 -0.99 -2.16 9.85
CA PHE A 43 -1.73 -3.15 9.06
C PHE A 43 -3.00 -3.68 9.76
N PRO A 44 -2.98 -4.00 11.07
CA PRO A 44 -4.20 -4.41 11.77
C PRO A 44 -5.29 -3.33 11.77
N SER A 45 -4.92 -2.05 11.92
CA SER A 45 -5.87 -0.94 11.84
C SER A 45 -6.45 -0.80 10.43
N LEU A 46 -5.60 -0.90 9.39
CA LEU A 46 -6.07 -0.87 8.01
C LEU A 46 -7.04 -2.03 7.71
N LYS A 47 -6.71 -3.25 8.14
CA LYS A 47 -7.60 -4.41 8.02
C LYS A 47 -8.93 -4.19 8.73
N LEU A 48 -8.92 -3.57 9.92
CA LEU A 48 -10.15 -3.27 10.65
C LEU A 48 -11.03 -2.24 9.92
N ILE A 49 -10.43 -1.19 9.35
CA ILE A 49 -11.16 -0.12 8.65
C ILE A 49 -11.70 -0.59 7.30
N THR A 50 -10.90 -1.31 6.54
CA THR A 50 -11.26 -1.79 5.19
C THR A 50 -12.11 -3.05 5.21
N GLY A 51 -12.02 -3.87 6.27
CA GLY A 51 -12.65 -5.18 6.29
C GLY A 51 -11.94 -6.23 5.41
N THR A 52 -10.81 -5.90 4.79
CA THR A 52 -10.08 -6.77 3.87
C THR A 52 -8.80 -7.34 4.49
N ASN A 53 -8.35 -8.51 4.04
CA ASN A 53 -7.12 -9.15 4.57
C ASN A 53 -5.83 -8.51 4.02
N LEU A 54 -5.91 -7.90 2.84
CA LEU A 54 -4.78 -7.27 2.13
C LEU A 54 -5.23 -5.88 1.66
N PRO A 55 -5.28 -4.89 2.56
CA PRO A 55 -5.81 -3.55 2.26
C PRO A 55 -4.89 -2.72 1.34
N LEU A 56 -3.65 -3.19 1.12
CA LEU A 56 -2.68 -2.55 0.24
C LEU A 56 -2.07 -3.60 -0.69
N ALA A 57 -2.04 -3.30 -1.98
CA ALA A 57 -1.34 -4.09 -2.98
C ALA A 57 -0.49 -3.16 -3.87
N ILE A 58 0.65 -3.66 -4.34
CA ILE A 58 1.53 -2.94 -5.26
C ILE A 58 1.51 -3.66 -6.60
N VAL A 59 1.39 -2.90 -7.68
CA VAL A 59 1.40 -3.43 -9.04
C VAL A 59 2.85 -3.67 -9.47
N GLU A 60 3.27 -4.94 -9.50
CA GLU A 60 4.65 -5.33 -9.79
C GLU A 60 4.94 -5.57 -11.28
N SER A 61 3.90 -5.76 -12.10
CA SER A 61 4.04 -6.12 -13.51
C SER A 61 3.19 -5.24 -14.41
N CYS A 62 3.64 -5.07 -15.66
CA CYS A 62 2.92 -4.35 -16.69
C CYS A 62 1.86 -5.21 -17.38
N SER A 63 1.48 -6.38 -16.83
CA SER A 63 0.45 -7.23 -17.46
C SER A 63 -0.84 -6.45 -17.64
N MET A 64 -1.20 -5.63 -16.65
CA MET A 64 -2.38 -4.79 -16.60
C MET A 64 -2.19 -3.39 -17.20
N TYR A 65 -1.12 -3.14 -17.95
CA TYR A 65 -0.86 -1.83 -18.56
C TYR A 65 -1.57 -1.71 -19.91
N HIS A 66 -2.47 -0.74 -20.03
CA HIS A 66 -3.15 -0.40 -21.29
C HIS A 66 -2.47 0.85 -21.87
N GLU A 67 -1.85 0.72 -23.04
CA GLU A 67 -1.12 1.82 -23.71
C GLU A 67 -2.07 2.76 -24.46
N GLY A 68 -3.38 2.59 -24.27
CA GLY A 68 -4.42 3.39 -24.90
C GLY A 68 -4.27 4.90 -24.73
N ASN A 69 -4.81 5.60 -25.72
CA ASN A 69 -5.06 7.04 -25.70
C ASN A 69 -6.14 7.40 -24.66
N LEU A 70 -6.65 8.63 -24.64
CA LEU A 70 -7.64 9.12 -23.65
C LEU A 70 -8.88 8.23 -23.46
N PHE A 71 -9.12 7.28 -24.37
CA PHE A 71 -10.27 6.38 -24.39
C PHE A 71 -9.95 4.90 -24.09
N SER A 72 -8.70 4.56 -23.74
CA SER A 72 -8.20 3.19 -23.53
C SER A 72 -8.10 2.32 -24.81
N ASP A 73 -7.23 1.30 -24.81
CA ASP A 73 -7.07 0.26 -25.84
C ASP A 73 -7.53 -1.13 -25.35
N THR A 74 -8.53 -1.21 -24.46
CA THR A 74 -8.98 -2.46 -23.80
C THR A 74 -9.15 -3.65 -24.75
N GLU A 75 -9.81 -3.49 -25.90
CA GLU A 75 -10.02 -4.57 -26.87
C GLU A 75 -8.70 -5.12 -27.42
N ALA A 76 -7.85 -4.24 -27.96
CA ALA A 76 -6.55 -4.62 -28.49
C ALA A 76 -5.63 -5.21 -27.40
N TRP A 77 -5.69 -4.68 -26.18
CA TRP A 77 -4.96 -5.24 -25.05
C TRP A 77 -5.46 -6.65 -24.70
N TYR A 78 -6.78 -6.86 -24.67
CA TYR A 78 -7.40 -8.13 -24.30
C TYR A 78 -7.03 -9.22 -25.30
N GLU A 79 -7.11 -8.96 -26.61
CA GLU A 79 -6.70 -9.93 -27.65
C GLU A 79 -5.23 -10.37 -27.49
N ARG A 80 -4.34 -9.48 -27.06
CA ARG A 80 -2.92 -9.81 -26.81
C ARG A 80 -2.71 -10.63 -25.54
N HIS A 81 -3.67 -10.65 -24.62
CA HIS A 81 -3.51 -11.12 -23.25
C HIS A 81 -4.50 -12.22 -22.81
N ASP A 82 -5.53 -12.50 -23.59
CA ASP A 82 -6.62 -13.42 -23.24
C ASP A 82 -6.12 -14.81 -22.84
N SER A 83 -5.06 -15.31 -23.50
CA SER A 83 -4.44 -16.59 -23.15
C SER A 83 -3.92 -16.68 -21.71
N LYS A 84 -3.57 -15.54 -21.07
CA LYS A 84 -3.19 -15.50 -19.65
C LYS A 84 -4.39 -15.73 -18.72
N TYR A 85 -5.59 -15.44 -19.21
CA TYR A 85 -6.82 -15.47 -18.46
C TYR A 85 -7.70 -16.69 -18.75
N GLU A 86 -7.33 -17.55 -19.72
CA GLU A 86 -8.06 -18.78 -20.10
C GLU A 86 -8.43 -19.70 -18.92
N ASN A 87 -7.59 -19.76 -17.88
CA ASN A 87 -7.83 -20.60 -16.70
C ASN A 87 -8.74 -19.93 -15.66
N TYR A 88 -9.16 -18.69 -15.88
CA TYR A 88 -10.02 -17.92 -14.99
C TYR A 88 -11.38 -17.72 -15.65
N ILE A 89 -12.41 -17.52 -14.84
CA ILE A 89 -13.75 -17.18 -15.32
C ILE A 89 -13.81 -15.67 -15.52
N ILE A 90 -13.02 -15.15 -16.47
CA ILE A 90 -12.92 -13.72 -16.82
C ILE A 90 -13.01 -13.64 -18.35
N ASN A 91 -13.92 -12.81 -18.86
CA ASN A 91 -14.08 -12.57 -20.29
C ASN A 91 -13.96 -11.07 -20.62
N TYR A 92 -14.04 -10.73 -21.91
CA TYR A 92 -13.97 -9.35 -22.38
C TYR A 92 -14.96 -8.40 -21.69
N LEU A 93 -16.20 -8.83 -21.42
CA LEU A 93 -17.22 -7.99 -20.78
C LEU A 93 -16.82 -7.63 -19.35
N ASP A 94 -16.07 -8.49 -18.65
CA ASP A 94 -15.56 -8.17 -17.31
C ASP A 94 -14.53 -7.03 -17.38
N TRP A 95 -13.68 -7.01 -18.41
CA TRP A 95 -12.73 -5.92 -18.66
C TRP A 95 -13.42 -4.65 -19.13
N GLU A 96 -14.41 -4.77 -20.01
CA GLU A 96 -15.22 -3.65 -20.46
C GLU A 96 -15.99 -3.00 -19.30
N ASN A 97 -16.38 -3.75 -18.28
CA ASN A 97 -17.05 -3.21 -17.08
C ASN A 97 -16.07 -2.80 -15.96
N PHE A 98 -14.78 -3.11 -16.09
CA PHE A 98 -13.80 -2.80 -15.05
C PHE A 98 -13.64 -1.29 -14.85
N ILE A 99 -13.48 -0.87 -13.59
CA ILE A 99 -13.47 0.56 -13.21
C ILE A 99 -12.22 1.31 -13.69
N PHE A 100 -11.09 0.61 -13.85
CA PHE A 100 -9.85 1.20 -14.34
C PHE A 100 -9.65 0.88 -15.82
N LYS A 101 -10.18 1.74 -16.70
CA LYS A 101 -10.14 1.53 -18.16
C LYS A 101 -8.72 1.47 -18.74
N ASN A 102 -7.79 2.20 -18.14
CA ASN A 102 -6.38 2.19 -18.54
C ASN A 102 -5.55 1.13 -17.78
N GLY A 103 -6.24 0.26 -17.02
CA GLY A 103 -5.64 -0.70 -16.11
C GLY A 103 -4.71 -0.06 -15.08
N PHE A 104 -3.53 -0.63 -14.90
CA PHE A 104 -2.58 -0.27 -13.86
C PHE A 104 -1.16 -0.06 -14.40
N ASN A 105 -0.48 0.93 -13.84
CA ASN A 105 0.94 1.15 -14.05
C ASN A 105 1.76 0.36 -13.03
N LYS A 106 2.94 -0.08 -13.43
CA LYS A 106 3.90 -0.65 -12.51
C LYS A 106 4.26 0.39 -11.43
N GLY A 107 4.15 -0.01 -10.17
CA GLY A 107 4.38 0.84 -9.00
C GLY A 107 3.13 1.51 -8.44
N ASP A 108 1.97 1.35 -9.07
CA ASP A 108 0.71 1.81 -8.49
C ASP A 108 0.46 1.08 -7.14
N ILE A 109 0.01 1.85 -6.15
CA ILE A 109 -0.38 1.35 -4.83
C ILE A 109 -1.91 1.35 -4.77
N LEU A 110 -2.48 0.16 -4.71
CA LEU A 110 -3.92 -0.06 -4.62
C LEU A 110 -4.35 -0.10 -3.17
N PHE A 111 -5.33 0.73 -2.83
CA PHE A 111 -6.03 0.66 -1.55
C PHE A 111 -7.32 -0.15 -1.74
N ILE A 112 -7.40 -1.30 -1.07
CA ILE A 112 -8.45 -2.30 -1.26
C ILE A 112 -9.45 -2.18 -0.11
N VAL A 113 -10.68 -1.81 -0.45
CA VAL A 113 -11.83 -1.60 0.46
C VAL A 113 -12.95 -2.57 0.18
#